data_AF-A0A1I0PIB2-F1
#
_entry.id   AF-A0A1I0PIB2-F1
#
_cell.length_a   1.000
_cell.length_b   1.000
_cell.length_c   1.000
_cell.angle_alpha   90.00
_cell.angle_beta   90.00
_cell.angle_gamma   90.00
#
_symmetry.space_group_name_H-M   'P 1'
#
loop_
_entity.id
_entity.type
_entity.pdbx_description
1 polymer ?
#
loop_
_entity_poly.entity_id
_entity_poly.type
_entity_poly.pdbx_seq_one_letter_code
_entity_poly.pdbx_strand_id
1 'polypeptide(L)'
;MPPQKRITKEMILEKAFFITQTEGYESITVRSLACELSCSTQPIYQEFKDMSDLKVAIMQKTCEYMANFITQNRDKSLSSDLANIIAYIQFANAEKRLFQLIFTSRDGLQMMQYCLDISSFNINMIIYANGIIMMNAYKTLDIPFEEMKKMIIKAYEVFK
;
A
#
# COMPACT_ATOMS: atom_id res chain seq x y z
N MET A 1 -23.83 -30.59 -17.72
CA MET A 1 -23.20 -29.93 -16.56
C MET A 1 -23.44 -28.43 -16.66
N PRO A 2 -23.74 -27.71 -15.56
CA PRO A 2 -23.71 -26.26 -15.58
C PRO A 2 -22.29 -25.77 -15.94
N PRO A 3 -22.14 -24.63 -16.63
CA PRO A 3 -20.83 -24.10 -16.98
C PRO A 3 -20.02 -23.85 -15.71
N GLN A 4 -18.77 -24.32 -15.67
CA GLN A 4 -17.86 -23.96 -14.58
C GLN A 4 -17.76 -22.43 -14.53
N LYS A 5 -17.91 -21.85 -13.33
CA LYS A 5 -17.68 -20.41 -13.14
C LYS A 5 -16.28 -20.08 -13.63
N ARG A 6 -16.21 -19.23 -14.65
CA ARG A 6 -14.94 -18.73 -15.20
C ARG A 6 -14.26 -17.87 -14.13
N ILE A 7 -13.02 -18.20 -13.80
CA ILE A 7 -12.15 -17.35 -12.99
C ILE A 7 -11.68 -16.20 -13.87
N THR A 8 -11.92 -14.96 -13.46
CA THR A 8 -11.50 -13.76 -14.20
C THR A 8 -10.24 -13.14 -13.61
N LYS A 9 -9.58 -12.29 -14.38
CA LYS A 9 -8.43 -11.49 -13.93
C LYS A 9 -8.74 -10.70 -12.66
N GLU A 10 -9.91 -10.08 -12.58
CA GLU A 10 -10.36 -9.29 -11.43
C GLU A 10 -10.54 -10.16 -10.19
N MET A 11 -11.14 -11.36 -10.32
CA MET A 11 -11.29 -12.27 -9.18
C MET A 11 -9.93 -12.69 -8.60
N ILE A 12 -8.97 -12.97 -9.48
CA ILE A 12 -7.60 -13.31 -9.07
C ILE A 12 -6.96 -12.10 -8.37
N LEU A 13 -7.06 -10.91 -8.95
CA LEU A 13 -6.48 -9.70 -8.40
C LEU A 13 -7.07 -9.33 -7.03
N GLU A 14 -8.40 -9.37 -6.87
CA GLU A 14 -9.06 -9.10 -5.58
C GLU A 14 -8.61 -10.08 -4.50
N LYS A 15 -8.57 -11.39 -4.84
CA LYS A 15 -8.12 -12.40 -3.89
C LYS A 15 -6.65 -12.23 -3.53
N ALA A 16 -5.79 -11.98 -4.51
CA ALA A 16 -4.37 -11.74 -4.29
C ALA A 16 -4.12 -10.47 -3.47
N PHE A 17 -4.88 -9.41 -3.71
CA PHE A 17 -4.84 -8.18 -2.91
C PHE A 17 -5.24 -8.45 -1.46
N PHE A 18 -6.35 -9.18 -1.24
CA PHE A 18 -6.80 -9.56 0.09
C PHE A 18 -5.73 -10.35 0.86
N ILE A 19 -5.15 -11.37 0.23
CA ILE A 19 -4.05 -12.17 0.81
C ILE A 19 -2.84 -11.28 1.12
N THR A 20 -2.48 -10.36 0.22
CA THR A 20 -1.38 -9.40 0.48
C THR A 20 -1.68 -8.57 1.74
N GLN A 21 -2.91 -8.10 1.88
CA GLN A 21 -3.35 -7.26 3.00
C GLN A 21 -3.33 -8.02 4.34
N THR A 22 -3.72 -9.30 4.35
CA THR A 22 -3.85 -10.09 5.59
C THR A 22 -2.60 -10.89 5.95
N GLU A 23 -1.93 -11.45 4.94
CA GLU A 23 -0.89 -12.48 5.07
C GLU A 23 0.45 -12.08 4.47
N GLY A 24 0.48 -11.03 3.63
CA GLY A 24 1.70 -10.48 3.02
C GLY A 24 1.92 -11.03 1.62
N TYR A 25 2.60 -10.27 0.76
CA TYR A 25 2.82 -10.64 -0.64
C TYR A 25 3.62 -11.96 -0.78
N GLU A 26 4.50 -12.26 0.17
CA GLU A 26 5.30 -13.48 0.24
C GLU A 26 4.47 -14.77 0.34
N SER A 27 3.22 -14.68 0.80
CA SER A 27 2.29 -15.81 0.88
C SER A 27 1.65 -16.16 -0.48
N ILE A 28 1.83 -15.30 -1.47
CA ILE A 28 1.21 -15.47 -2.79
C ILE A 28 2.06 -16.38 -3.65
N THR A 29 1.47 -17.52 -3.97
CA THR A 29 1.95 -18.46 -4.98
C THR A 29 0.79 -18.82 -5.89
N VAL A 30 1.09 -19.32 -7.08
CA VAL A 30 0.04 -19.81 -7.99
C VAL A 30 -0.79 -20.92 -7.31
N ARG A 31 -0.18 -21.74 -6.45
CA ARG A 31 -0.88 -22.80 -5.72
C ARG A 31 -1.78 -22.27 -4.61
N SER A 32 -1.30 -21.30 -3.81
CA SER A 32 -2.12 -20.70 -2.75
C SER A 32 -3.31 -19.96 -3.34
N LEU A 33 -3.13 -19.19 -4.41
CA LEU A 33 -4.23 -18.53 -5.12
C LEU A 33 -5.24 -19.52 -5.72
N ALA A 34 -4.76 -20.60 -6.34
CA ALA A 34 -5.64 -21.62 -6.90
C ALA A 34 -6.50 -22.29 -5.81
N CYS A 35 -5.90 -22.55 -4.64
CA CYS A 35 -6.62 -23.07 -3.47
C CYS A 35 -7.68 -22.09 -2.97
N GLU A 36 -7.31 -20.81 -2.78
CA GLU A 36 -8.20 -19.74 -2.33
C GLU A 36 -9.36 -19.45 -3.29
N LEU A 37 -9.16 -19.68 -4.59
CA LEU A 37 -10.15 -19.51 -5.65
C LEU A 37 -10.90 -20.81 -5.98
N SER A 38 -10.57 -21.92 -5.31
CA SER A 38 -11.13 -23.25 -5.57
C SER A 38 -11.03 -23.66 -7.05
N CYS A 39 -9.88 -23.41 -7.67
CA CYS A 39 -9.60 -23.73 -9.07
C CYS A 39 -8.26 -24.47 -9.23
N SER A 40 -7.95 -24.95 -10.44
CA SER A 40 -6.59 -25.42 -10.75
C SER A 40 -5.65 -24.23 -10.94
N THR A 41 -4.36 -24.47 -11.15
CA THR A 41 -3.40 -23.39 -11.45
C THR A 41 -3.59 -22.82 -12.86
N GLN A 42 -4.28 -23.52 -13.75
CA GLN A 42 -4.39 -23.16 -15.17
C GLN A 42 -5.13 -21.82 -15.42
N PRO A 43 -6.28 -21.52 -14.79
CA PRO A 43 -6.96 -20.24 -14.99
C PRO A 43 -6.11 -19.02 -14.58
N ILE A 44 -5.20 -19.17 -13.62
CA ILE A 44 -4.31 -18.07 -13.21
C ILE A 44 -3.33 -17.73 -14.34
N TYR A 45 -2.71 -18.75 -14.96
CA TYR A 45 -1.80 -18.55 -16.10
C TYR A 45 -2.50 -18.10 -17.39
N GLN A 46 -3.83 -18.25 -17.48
CA GLN A 46 -4.62 -17.72 -18.60
C GLN A 46 -4.86 -16.22 -18.49
N GLU A 47 -4.94 -15.69 -17.27
CA GLU A 47 -5.28 -14.29 -17.01
C GLU A 47 -4.05 -13.42 -16.66
N PHE A 48 -2.96 -14.05 -16.19
CA PHE A 48 -1.66 -13.41 -15.91
C PHE A 48 -0.51 -14.15 -16.58
N LYS A 49 0.41 -13.40 -17.19
CA LYS A 49 1.56 -13.98 -17.90
C LYS A 49 2.47 -14.77 -16.96
N ASP A 50 2.74 -14.19 -15.79
CA ASP A 50 3.60 -14.76 -14.76
C ASP A 50 3.32 -14.06 -13.41
N MET A 51 4.03 -14.50 -12.35
CA MET A 51 3.89 -13.91 -11.01
C MET A 51 4.35 -12.45 -10.93
N SER A 52 5.20 -11.99 -11.86
CA SER A 52 5.66 -10.60 -11.93
C SER A 52 4.55 -9.70 -12.47
N ASP A 53 3.85 -10.13 -13.52
CA ASP A 53 2.66 -9.47 -14.06
C ASP A 53 1.57 -9.32 -12.98
N LEU A 54 1.32 -10.39 -12.21
CA LEU A 54 0.41 -10.34 -11.06
C LEU A 54 0.91 -9.38 -9.97
N LYS A 55 2.22 -9.38 -9.65
CA LYS A 55 2.81 -8.45 -8.67
C LYS A 55 2.55 -6.99 -9.06
N VAL A 56 2.75 -6.64 -10.33
CA VAL A 56 2.53 -5.29 -10.85
C VAL A 56 1.06 -4.90 -10.67
N ALA A 57 0.12 -5.78 -11.01
CA ALA A 57 -1.31 -5.51 -10.83
C ALA A 57 -1.69 -5.31 -9.35
N ILE A 58 -1.16 -6.14 -8.44
CA ILE A 58 -1.36 -5.97 -6.99
C ILE A 58 -0.78 -4.64 -6.51
N MET A 59 0.42 -4.28 -6.98
CA MET A 59 1.08 -3.02 -6.62
C MET A 59 0.26 -1.82 -7.08
N GLN A 60 -0.23 -1.82 -8.33
CA GLN A 60 -1.12 -0.77 -8.85
C GLN A 60 -2.37 -0.61 -7.99
N LYS A 61 -3.09 -1.72 -7.73
CA LYS A 61 -4.27 -1.72 -6.86
C LYS A 61 -3.95 -1.25 -5.43
N THR A 62 -2.78 -1.59 -4.91
CA THR A 62 -2.31 -1.15 -3.58
C THR A 62 -2.08 0.35 -3.54
N CYS A 63 -1.47 0.91 -4.58
CA CYS A 63 -1.25 2.33 -4.67
C CYS A 63 -2.56 3.12 -4.85
N GLU A 64 -3.51 2.62 -5.63
CA GLU A 64 -4.87 3.19 -5.75
C GLU A 64 -5.61 3.16 -4.40
N TYR A 65 -5.53 2.03 -3.70
CA TYR A 65 -6.10 1.87 -2.36
C TYR A 65 -5.50 2.87 -1.36
N MET A 66 -4.17 3.04 -1.38
CA MET A 66 -3.46 4.03 -0.57
C MET A 66 -3.88 5.47 -0.91
N ALA A 67 -4.01 5.82 -2.19
CA ALA A 67 -4.45 7.15 -2.63
C ALA A 67 -5.86 7.47 -2.12
N ASN A 68 -6.78 6.50 -2.20
CA ASN A 68 -8.13 6.60 -1.66
C ASN A 68 -8.11 6.73 -0.13
N PHE A 69 -7.33 5.91 0.56
CA PHE A 69 -7.17 5.99 2.02
C PHE A 69 -6.70 7.38 2.44
N ILE A 70 -5.64 7.89 1.81
CA ILE A 70 -5.10 9.22 2.12
C ILE A 70 -6.17 10.27 1.94
N THR A 71 -6.86 10.27 0.80
CA THR A 71 -7.91 11.26 0.46
C THR A 71 -9.08 11.23 1.44
N GLN A 72 -9.49 10.06 1.91
CA GLN A 72 -10.59 9.92 2.86
C GLN A 72 -10.21 10.31 4.29
N ASN A 73 -8.94 10.17 4.68
CA ASN A 73 -8.46 10.41 6.04
C ASN A 73 -7.73 11.76 6.22
N ARG A 74 -7.76 12.65 5.23
CA ARG A 74 -7.12 13.98 5.34
C ARG A 74 -7.77 14.82 6.44
N ASP A 75 -6.94 15.40 7.29
CA ASP A 75 -7.37 16.45 8.21
C ASP A 75 -7.57 17.76 7.44
N LYS A 76 -8.84 18.14 7.23
CA LYS A 76 -9.23 19.33 6.47
C LYS A 76 -8.86 20.66 7.16
N SER A 77 -8.42 20.63 8.42
CA SER A 77 -7.94 21.83 9.12
C SER A 77 -6.49 22.18 8.80
N LEU A 78 -5.74 21.28 8.15
CA LEU A 78 -4.34 21.45 7.79
C LEU A 78 -4.16 21.81 6.31
N SER A 79 -2.96 22.26 5.93
CA SER A 79 -2.61 22.41 4.52
C SER A 79 -2.69 21.05 3.81
N SER A 80 -3.02 21.06 2.51
CA SER A 80 -3.16 19.83 1.71
C SER A 80 -1.95 18.91 1.85
N ASP A 81 -0.73 19.43 1.72
CA ASP A 81 0.49 18.60 1.78
C ASP A 81 0.71 17.99 3.17
N LEU A 82 0.50 18.77 4.24
CA LEU A 82 0.66 18.28 5.61
C LEU A 82 -0.41 17.24 5.95
N ALA A 83 -1.66 17.47 5.54
CA ALA A 83 -2.74 16.53 5.70
C ALA A 83 -2.43 15.20 4.98
N ASN A 84 -1.82 15.27 3.79
CA ASN A 84 -1.41 14.09 3.03
C ASN A 84 -0.29 13.33 3.72
N ILE A 85 0.73 14.01 4.26
CA ILE A 85 1.83 13.36 5.00
C ILE A 85 1.30 12.64 6.24
N ILE A 86 0.39 13.27 6.98
CA ILE A 86 -0.20 12.65 8.18
C ILE A 86 -1.04 11.43 7.79
N ALA A 87 -1.90 11.55 6.78
CA ALA A 87 -2.72 10.43 6.31
C ALA A 87 -1.87 9.30 5.71
N TYR A 88 -0.74 9.62 5.08
CA TYR A 88 0.26 8.66 4.62
C TYR A 88 0.87 7.86 5.78
N ILE A 89 1.25 8.52 6.88
CA ILE A 89 1.76 7.84 8.08
C ILE A 89 0.67 6.96 8.71
N GLN A 90 -0.58 7.43 8.73
CA GLN A 90 -1.71 6.62 9.20
C GLN A 90 -1.90 5.36 8.34
N PHE A 91 -1.84 5.49 7.00
CA PHE A 91 -1.89 4.35 6.09
C PHE A 91 -0.78 3.34 6.41
N ALA A 92 0.46 3.80 6.53
CA ALA A 92 1.60 2.93 6.82
C ALA A 92 1.45 2.15 8.14
N ASN A 93 0.84 2.78 9.15
CA ASN A 93 0.57 2.15 10.44
C ASN A 93 -0.60 1.16 10.39
N ALA A 94 -1.67 1.48 9.64
CA ALA A 94 -2.86 0.66 9.50
C ALA A 94 -2.65 -0.55 8.57
N GLU A 95 -1.98 -0.33 7.44
CA GLU A 95 -1.89 -1.24 6.31
C GLU A 95 -0.46 -1.75 6.11
N LYS A 96 0.15 -2.26 7.19
CA LYS A 96 1.59 -2.56 7.27
C LYS A 96 2.12 -3.45 6.13
N ARG A 97 1.35 -4.46 5.73
CA ARG A 97 1.75 -5.42 4.68
C ARG A 97 1.65 -4.83 3.28
N LEU A 98 0.62 -4.03 3.04
CA LEU A 98 0.49 -3.26 1.80
C LEU A 98 1.60 -2.21 1.70
N PHE A 99 1.89 -1.53 2.81
CA PHE A 99 3.01 -0.60 2.90
C PHE A 99 4.35 -1.31 2.62
N GLN A 100 4.58 -2.48 3.22
CA GLN A 100 5.77 -3.29 2.97
C GLN A 100 5.91 -3.69 1.49
N LEU A 101 4.83 -4.06 0.80
CA LEU A 101 4.86 -4.37 -0.63
C LEU A 101 5.37 -3.18 -1.45
N ILE A 102 4.91 -1.97 -1.15
CA ILE A 102 5.36 -0.75 -1.83
C ILE A 102 6.87 -0.56 -1.56
N PHE A 103 7.31 -0.57 -0.30
CA PHE A 103 8.68 -0.18 0.07
C PHE A 103 9.77 -1.23 -0.17
N THR A 104 9.40 -2.49 -0.37
CA THR A 104 10.34 -3.55 -0.74
C THR A 104 10.49 -3.71 -2.25
N SER A 105 9.65 -3.04 -3.04
CA SER A 105 9.70 -3.07 -4.49
C SER A 105 10.63 -1.97 -5.02
N ARG A 106 11.55 -2.33 -5.94
CA ARG A 106 12.52 -1.39 -6.53
C ARG A 106 11.87 -0.13 -7.09
N ASP A 107 10.70 -0.29 -7.71
CA ASP A 107 9.96 0.78 -8.38
C ASP A 107 8.86 1.38 -7.47
N GLY A 108 8.75 0.94 -6.22
CA GLY A 108 7.64 1.29 -5.33
C GLY A 108 7.56 2.78 -5.00
N LEU A 109 8.69 3.46 -4.87
CA LEU A 109 8.74 4.92 -4.68
C LEU A 109 8.21 5.66 -5.92
N GLN A 110 8.61 5.23 -7.11
CA GLN A 110 8.15 5.83 -8.37
C GLN A 110 6.64 5.59 -8.57
N MET A 111 6.17 4.38 -8.26
CA MET A 111 4.74 4.03 -8.34
C MET A 111 3.91 4.82 -7.33
N MET A 112 4.41 5.00 -6.10
CA MET A 112 3.76 5.87 -5.11
C MET A 112 3.64 7.30 -5.62
N GLN A 113 4.72 7.87 -6.16
CA GLN A 113 4.71 9.23 -6.71
C GLN A 113 3.67 9.37 -7.83
N TYR A 114 3.60 8.37 -8.70
CA TYR A 114 2.62 8.33 -9.79
C TYR A 114 1.18 8.23 -9.27
N CYS A 115 0.88 7.27 -8.39
CA CYS A 115 -0.49 6.98 -7.97
C CYS A 115 -1.08 8.01 -7.00
N LEU A 116 -0.25 8.70 -6.24
CA LEU A 116 -0.76 9.76 -5.37
C LEU A 116 -1.05 11.05 -6.16
N ASP A 117 -0.63 11.15 -7.43
CA ASP A 117 -0.60 12.41 -8.22
C ASP A 117 0.18 13.52 -7.49
N ILE A 118 1.17 13.13 -6.68
CA ILE A 118 1.91 14.06 -5.82
C ILE A 118 3.31 14.21 -6.37
N SER A 119 3.42 15.01 -7.43
CA SER A 119 4.66 15.68 -7.80
C SER A 119 5.17 16.63 -6.70
N SER A 120 4.37 16.91 -5.66
CA SER A 120 4.61 17.94 -4.64
C SER A 120 5.07 17.46 -3.26
N PHE A 121 5.28 16.15 -3.03
CA PHE A 121 5.76 15.73 -1.72
C PHE A 121 7.23 16.06 -1.62
N ASN A 122 7.54 16.98 -0.70
CA ASN A 122 8.91 17.26 -0.32
C ASN A 122 9.58 15.96 0.12
N ILE A 123 10.62 15.53 -0.63
CA ILE A 123 11.32 14.26 -0.37
C ILE A 123 11.86 14.19 1.05
N ASN A 124 12.25 15.32 1.64
CA ASN A 124 12.72 15.37 3.03
C ASN A 124 11.58 15.02 4.00
N MET A 125 10.35 15.45 3.73
CA MET A 125 9.20 15.03 4.54
C MET A 125 8.89 13.55 4.38
N ILE A 126 9.03 12.98 3.18
CA ILE A 126 8.83 11.54 2.98
C ILE A 126 9.90 10.74 3.73
N ILE A 127 11.15 11.17 3.68
CA ILE A 127 12.24 10.53 4.44
C ILE A 127 11.95 10.63 5.95
N TYR A 128 11.58 11.81 6.45
CA TYR A 128 11.24 12.02 7.85
C TYR A 128 10.04 11.17 8.30
N ALA A 129 8.96 11.15 7.50
CA ALA A 129 7.77 10.35 7.74
C ALA A 129 8.10 8.85 7.78
N ASN A 130 8.95 8.36 6.87
CA ASN A 130 9.42 6.97 6.89
C ASN A 130 10.26 6.66 8.13
N GLY A 131 11.05 7.62 8.64
CA GLY A 131 11.72 7.51 9.93
C GLY A 131 10.73 7.26 11.07
N ILE A 132 9.67 8.06 11.16
CA ILE A 132 8.59 7.88 12.15
C ILE A 132 7.90 6.52 11.97
N ILE A 133 7.54 6.15 10.74
CA ILE A 133 6.88 4.88 10.42
C ILE A 133 7.74 3.70 10.89
N MET A 134 9.04 3.73 10.60
CA MET A 134 9.97 2.69 11.03
C MET A 134 10.08 2.64 12.55
N MET A 135 10.24 3.79 13.22
CA MET A 135 10.29 3.81 14.69
C MET A 135 9.00 3.29 15.32
N ASN A 136 7.83 3.58 14.74
CA ASN A 136 6.55 3.04 15.19
C ASN A 136 6.44 1.53 14.95
N ALA A 137 6.88 1.04 13.78
CA ALA A 137 6.83 -0.38 13.43
C ALA A 137 7.62 -1.24 14.43
N TYR A 138 8.74 -0.72 14.94
CA TYR A 138 9.57 -1.37 15.95
C TYR A 138 9.30 -0.93 17.39
N LYS A 139 8.26 -0.12 17.63
CA LYS A 139 7.87 0.41 18.95
C LYS A 139 9.01 1.15 19.68
N THR A 140 9.88 1.83 18.94
CA THR A 140 11.01 2.58 19.52
C THR A 140 10.66 4.01 19.86
N LEU A 141 9.67 4.62 19.18
CA LEU A 141 9.21 5.97 19.49
C LEU A 141 8.23 5.98 20.68
N ASP A 142 7.33 5.01 20.76
CA ASP A 142 6.30 4.81 21.80
C ASP A 142 5.67 6.11 22.36
N ILE A 143 5.16 6.96 21.45
CA ILE A 143 4.44 8.19 21.82
C ILE A 143 2.99 8.18 21.31
N PRO A 144 2.07 8.91 21.98
CA PRO A 144 0.72 9.14 21.47
C PRO A 144 0.70 9.81 20.09
N PHE A 145 -0.33 9.51 19.30
CA PHE A 145 -0.49 10.08 17.95
C PHE A 145 -0.47 11.63 17.95
N GLU A 146 -1.03 12.27 18.97
CA GLU A 146 -1.03 13.74 19.08
C GLU A 146 0.38 14.33 19.24
N GLU A 147 1.28 13.65 19.97
CA GLU A 147 2.68 14.08 20.09
C GLU A 147 3.44 13.87 18.78
N MET A 148 3.20 12.74 18.12
CA MET A 148 3.73 12.46 16.77
C MET A 148 3.26 13.51 15.76
N LYS A 149 1.98 13.89 15.80
CA LYS A 149 1.40 14.93 14.94
C LYS A 149 2.09 16.28 15.14
N LYS A 150 2.36 16.68 16.39
CA LYS A 150 3.14 17.90 16.69
C LYS A 150 4.55 17.85 16.11
N MET A 151 5.23 16.69 16.18
CA MET A 151 6.56 16.53 15.57
C MET A 151 6.52 16.65 14.04
N ILE A 152 5.49 16.08 13.39
CA ILE A 152 5.31 16.16 11.95
C ILE A 152 5.04 17.61 11.51
N ILE A 153 4.20 18.34 12.25
CA ILE A 153 3.92 19.76 11.97
C ILE A 153 5.20 20.59 12.05
N LYS A 154 5.99 20.44 13.12
CA LYS A 154 7.27 21.15 13.29
C LYS A 154 8.25 20.83 12.16
N ALA A 155 8.37 19.55 11.79
CA ALA A 155 9.23 19.14 10.69
C ALA A 155 8.79 19.75 9.35
N TYR A 156 7.47 19.76 9.08
CA TYR A 156 6.91 20.34 7.87
C TYR A 156 7.20 21.84 7.75
N GLU A 157 7.14 22.59 8.86
CA GLU A 157 7.51 24.01 8.88
C GLU A 157 8.99 24.27 8.54
N VAL A 158 9.89 23.34 8.91
CA VAL A 158 11.33 23.44 8.64
C VAL A 158 11.69 23.06 7.21
N PHE A 159 11.03 22.04 6.66
CA PHE A 159 11.33 21.54 5.31
C PHE A 159 10.59 22.29 4.20
N LYS A 160 9.63 23.16 4.53
CA LYS A 160 8.86 23.96 3.58
C LYS A 160 9.75 24.87 2.73
#